data_AF-A0A151BNX9-F1
#
_entry.id   AF-A0A151BNX9-F1
#
_cell.length_a   1.000
_cell.length_b   1.000
_cell.length_c   1.000
_cell.angle_alpha   90.00
_cell.angle_beta   90.00
_cell.angle_gamma   90.00
#
_symmetry.space_group_name_H-M   'P 1'
#
loop_
_entity.id
_entity.type
_entity.pdbx_description
1 polymer ?
#
loop_
_entity_poly.entity_id
_entity_poly.type
_entity_poly.pdbx_seq_one_letter_code
_entity_poly.pdbx_strand_id
1 'polypeptide(L)'
;MNRWDWTLRRPFFAAFAIVAVLSVSLGYLYITGDVVSVMHPSFIAYNPETGRVMVCLLISSDSIRTPEIVSIRFGDIICEPYNETHLRGGRGGYYPYTLGGDLTFQRGVFRLNARGKGIITVWNLPPIGERASVVFHTSFGNSWSGEIRQGWSGAAEKIHANKMESYSRYAKGISEDQLNASIPYKPHVRKWPPYSEKPYPHPSSNALYLLGLIDMGMTERAREISDFLLWSQYNGSGYSGLVGQGMPEWRYGWPTHDFGWTDAYGYYEKPYEPSHHMDAFVVHALVKFYEVTNETKYLEACYKWYLHQVPFFGWHEGLWRGKEYAWTEYNPTGVQPNGDPYPTDDAVNNVQSKCAMAIAALGYSLQNETVLMNALKLLIYLCKEQGPDGSWVYFGSESSVQRSVAMDEYDLTYMRQQVYEMFEAYSYLLRAGVRDYDVECAIGRGAVYLSMRGFT
;
A
#
# COMPACT_ATOMS: atom_id res chain seq x y z
N MET A 1 -63.32 15.02 10.21
CA MET A 1 -63.96 14.61 8.95
C MET A 1 -62.86 14.45 7.92
N ASN A 2 -62.58 13.34 7.21
CA ASN A 2 -62.87 11.90 7.39
C ASN A 2 -61.51 11.17 7.15
N ARG A 3 -61.07 10.04 7.72
CA ARG A 3 -61.65 8.87 8.44
C ARG A 3 -62.32 7.75 7.60
N TRP A 4 -61.67 6.57 7.66
CA TRP A 4 -62.16 5.19 7.41
C TRP A 4 -62.28 4.81 5.91
N ASP A 5 -62.07 3.56 5.47
CA ASP A 5 -62.14 2.30 6.25
C ASP A 5 -61.19 1.15 5.77
N TRP A 6 -61.02 0.14 6.63
CA TRP A 6 -60.40 -1.18 6.38
C TRP A 6 -61.44 -2.27 6.64
N THR A 7 -61.68 -3.21 5.71
CA THR A 7 -62.24 -4.57 6.00
C THR A 7 -62.29 -5.42 4.72
N LEU A 8 -61.53 -6.53 4.62
CA LEU A 8 -61.81 -7.90 5.13
C LEU A 8 -62.82 -8.74 4.32
N ARG A 9 -62.28 -9.71 3.54
CA ARG A 9 -62.80 -11.10 3.48
C ARG A 9 -61.64 -12.11 3.31
N ARG A 10 -61.40 -12.89 4.36
CA ARG A 10 -60.78 -14.24 4.38
C ARG A 10 -61.94 -15.30 4.35
N PRO A 11 -61.74 -16.63 4.45
CA PRO A 11 -60.50 -17.46 4.52
C PRO A 11 -60.49 -18.66 3.55
N PHE A 12 -59.46 -19.52 3.60
CA PHE A 12 -59.59 -20.93 4.01
C PHE A 12 -58.20 -21.54 4.35
N PHE A 13 -58.17 -22.31 5.45
CA PHE A 13 -57.13 -23.15 6.09
C PHE A 13 -55.78 -23.40 5.36
N ALA A 14 -54.58 -23.25 5.94
CA ALA A 14 -54.01 -23.58 7.27
C ALA A 14 -53.31 -24.96 7.36
N ALA A 15 -51.98 -24.94 7.54
CA ALA A 15 -51.18 -25.96 8.21
C ALA A 15 -49.92 -25.29 8.82
N PHE A 16 -49.60 -25.62 10.07
CA PHE A 16 -48.45 -25.09 10.82
C PHE A 16 -47.19 -25.92 10.59
N ALA A 17 -46.01 -25.27 10.58
CA ALA A 17 -44.77 -25.89 11.03
C ALA A 17 -43.84 -24.82 11.64
N ILE A 18 -43.20 -25.18 12.75
CA ILE A 18 -42.32 -24.32 13.55
C ILE A 18 -40.94 -24.25 12.89
N VAL A 19 -40.33 -23.06 12.81
CA VAL A 19 -38.90 -22.89 12.48
C VAL A 19 -38.19 -22.29 13.69
N ALA A 20 -37.28 -23.07 14.27
CA ALA A 20 -36.33 -22.57 15.26
C ALA A 20 -35.26 -21.72 14.58
N VAL A 21 -34.89 -20.59 15.19
CA VAL A 21 -33.82 -19.73 14.68
C VAL A 21 -32.47 -20.33 15.07
N LEU A 22 -31.73 -20.84 14.07
CA LEU A 22 -30.28 -21.05 14.15
C LEU A 22 -29.65 -20.41 12.91
N SER A 23 -28.90 -19.33 13.16
CA SER A 23 -28.28 -18.51 12.13
C SER A 23 -26.99 -19.16 11.61
N VAL A 24 -27.02 -19.63 10.37
CA VAL A 24 -25.83 -19.84 9.52
C VAL A 24 -26.09 -19.18 8.17
N SER A 25 -25.15 -18.37 7.71
CA SER A 25 -25.29 -17.48 6.56
C SER A 25 -25.50 -18.25 5.25
N LEU A 26 -26.71 -18.18 4.68
CA LEU A 26 -27.02 -18.66 3.33
C LEU A 26 -27.82 -17.60 2.55
N GLY A 27 -27.41 -17.38 1.30
CA GLY A 27 -27.90 -16.30 0.46
C GLY A 27 -29.29 -16.54 -0.15
N TYR A 28 -29.87 -15.46 -0.68
CA TYR A 28 -31.19 -15.48 -1.31
C TYR A 28 -31.17 -16.16 -2.68
N LEU A 29 -32.19 -16.98 -2.94
CA LEU A 29 -32.43 -17.61 -4.24
C LEU A 29 -33.36 -16.72 -5.09
N TYR A 30 -32.90 -16.29 -6.26
CA TYR A 30 -33.74 -15.69 -7.31
C TYR A 30 -33.93 -16.70 -8.44
N ILE A 31 -35.17 -16.91 -8.88
CA ILE A 31 -35.53 -17.80 -9.99
C ILE A 31 -36.12 -16.95 -11.11
N THR A 32 -35.42 -16.85 -12.25
CA THR A 32 -35.90 -16.20 -13.48
C THR A 32 -35.38 -16.95 -14.70
N GLY A 33 -36.19 -17.86 -15.25
CA GLY A 33 -35.84 -18.65 -16.45
C GLY A 33 -34.81 -19.75 -16.22
N ASP A 34 -34.33 -20.35 -17.30
CA ASP A 34 -33.53 -21.60 -17.34
C ASP A 34 -32.07 -21.47 -16.83
N VAL A 35 -31.78 -20.48 -15.99
CA VAL A 35 -30.45 -20.25 -15.41
C VAL A 35 -30.58 -20.05 -13.90
N VAL A 36 -29.99 -20.97 -13.13
CA VAL A 36 -29.83 -20.83 -11.67
C VAL A 36 -28.42 -20.29 -11.40
N SER A 37 -28.33 -19.10 -10.80
CA SER A 37 -27.06 -18.49 -10.40
C SER A 37 -26.91 -18.52 -8.88
N VAL A 38 -25.72 -18.93 -8.40
CA VAL A 38 -25.36 -18.96 -6.97
C VAL A 38 -24.05 -18.20 -6.79
N MET A 39 -24.03 -17.17 -5.93
CA MET A 39 -22.86 -16.32 -5.72
C MET A 39 -21.87 -16.91 -4.69
N HIS A 40 -21.04 -17.86 -5.11
CA HIS A 40 -19.60 -17.98 -4.76
C HIS A 40 -18.95 -19.13 -5.57
N PRO A 41 -17.61 -19.18 -5.70
CA PRO A 41 -16.87 -19.06 -6.97
C PRO A 41 -16.87 -20.30 -7.89
N SER A 42 -17.82 -21.23 -7.73
CA SER A 42 -17.99 -22.40 -8.59
C SER A 42 -19.38 -22.37 -9.22
N PHE A 43 -19.45 -22.12 -10.53
CA PHE A 43 -20.68 -22.24 -11.28
C PHE A 43 -20.84 -23.64 -11.89
N ILE A 44 -22.07 -24.13 -11.86
CA ILE A 44 -22.48 -25.36 -12.54
C ILE A 44 -23.48 -24.94 -13.61
N ALA A 45 -23.15 -25.21 -14.88
CA ALA A 45 -24.05 -24.97 -16.00
C ALA A 45 -24.59 -26.32 -16.51
N TYR A 46 -25.89 -26.38 -16.78
CA TYR A 46 -26.55 -27.57 -17.34
C TYR A 46 -27.16 -27.20 -18.69
N ASN A 47 -26.85 -27.98 -19.73
CA ASN A 47 -27.49 -27.85 -21.04
C ASN A 47 -28.52 -28.98 -21.21
N PRO A 48 -29.83 -28.67 -21.18
CA PRO A 48 -30.89 -29.69 -21.23
C PRO A 48 -31.02 -30.37 -22.59
N GLU A 49 -30.65 -29.72 -23.69
CA GLU A 49 -30.75 -30.27 -25.05
C GLU A 49 -29.69 -31.36 -25.31
N THR A 50 -28.53 -31.28 -24.65
CA THR A 50 -27.40 -32.21 -24.83
C THR A 50 -27.16 -33.11 -23.62
N GLY A 51 -27.90 -32.90 -22.52
CA GLY A 51 -27.74 -33.63 -21.26
C GLY A 51 -26.42 -33.36 -20.52
N ARG A 52 -25.64 -32.35 -20.94
CA ARG A 52 -24.29 -32.09 -20.42
C ARG A 52 -24.30 -31.18 -19.21
N VAL A 53 -23.51 -31.55 -18.19
CA VAL A 53 -23.17 -30.72 -17.04
C VAL A 53 -21.76 -30.20 -17.20
N MET A 54 -21.56 -28.89 -17.07
CA MET A 54 -20.26 -28.23 -17.05
C MET A 54 -19.99 -27.71 -15.64
N VAL A 55 -18.91 -28.19 -15.01
CA VAL A 55 -18.52 -27.80 -13.65
C VAL A 55 -17.17 -27.10 -13.72
N CYS A 56 -17.13 -25.83 -13.33
CA CYS A 56 -15.89 -25.06 -13.27
C CYS A 56 -15.37 -25.05 -11.83
N LEU A 57 -14.23 -25.72 -11.58
CA LEU A 57 -13.57 -25.77 -10.27
C LEU A 57 -12.30 -24.91 -10.26
N LEU A 58 -12.24 -23.94 -9.36
CA LEU A 58 -11.00 -23.27 -8.97
C LEU A 58 -10.29 -24.13 -7.91
N ILE A 59 -9.04 -24.50 -8.18
CA ILE A 59 -8.18 -25.26 -7.26
C ILE A 59 -7.03 -24.35 -6.84
N SER A 60 -6.97 -23.97 -5.57
CA SER A 60 -5.81 -23.32 -4.95
C SER A 60 -4.89 -24.40 -4.37
N SER A 61 -3.56 -24.23 -4.47
CA SER A 61 -2.59 -25.30 -4.19
C SER A 61 -2.24 -25.51 -2.71
N ASP A 62 -2.58 -24.55 -1.85
CA ASP A 62 -1.86 -24.36 -0.58
C ASP A 62 -2.67 -24.74 0.66
N SER A 63 -3.06 -26.02 0.75
CA SER A 63 -3.43 -26.65 2.05
C SER A 63 -3.44 -28.18 2.00
N ILE A 64 -2.31 -28.83 2.30
CA ILE A 64 -2.27 -30.28 2.54
C ILE A 64 -1.51 -30.60 3.83
N ARG A 65 -2.25 -30.87 4.91
CA ARG A 65 -1.79 -31.72 6.02
C ARG A 65 -2.88 -32.74 6.39
N THR A 66 -2.50 -34.01 6.19
CA THR A 66 -3.22 -35.26 6.56
C THR A 66 -4.59 -35.54 5.90
N PRO A 67 -4.86 -36.79 5.48
CA PRO A 67 -6.10 -37.16 4.81
C PRO A 67 -7.13 -37.79 5.77
N GLU A 68 -8.40 -37.40 5.64
CA GLU A 68 -9.52 -38.27 6.00
C GLU A 68 -10.17 -38.82 4.73
N ILE A 69 -10.39 -40.13 4.69
CA ILE A 69 -10.91 -40.84 3.51
C ILE A 69 -12.43 -40.94 3.65
N VAL A 70 -13.17 -40.34 2.72
CA VAL A 70 -14.59 -40.62 2.51
C VAL A 70 -14.78 -41.14 1.09
N SER A 71 -15.42 -42.31 0.95
CA SER A 71 -15.60 -42.99 -0.34
C SER A 71 -17.04 -42.94 -0.82
N ILE A 72 -17.23 -42.59 -2.10
CA ILE A 72 -18.50 -42.75 -2.84
C ILE A 72 -18.14 -43.31 -4.23
N ARG A 73 -18.99 -44.18 -4.80
CA ARG A 73 -18.68 -45.09 -5.91
C ARG A 73 -19.68 -44.93 -7.05
N PHE A 74 -19.22 -44.56 -8.25
CA PHE A 74 -20.00 -44.65 -9.51
C PHE A 74 -19.11 -45.04 -10.71
N GLY A 75 -19.74 -45.44 -11.83
CA GLY A 75 -19.17 -46.29 -12.89
C GLY A 75 -18.41 -45.61 -14.04
N ASP A 76 -18.23 -46.38 -15.11
CA ASP A 76 -17.17 -46.23 -16.11
C ASP A 76 -17.28 -45.00 -17.04
N ILE A 77 -16.13 -44.45 -17.43
CA ILE A 77 -15.98 -43.39 -18.44
C ILE A 77 -14.89 -43.82 -19.43
N ILE A 78 -15.17 -43.69 -20.74
CA ILE A 78 -14.22 -43.89 -21.83
C ILE A 78 -13.73 -42.52 -22.32
N CYS A 79 -12.40 -42.35 -22.43
CA CYS A 79 -11.79 -41.14 -22.99
C CYS A 79 -11.22 -41.44 -24.39
N GLU A 80 -11.57 -40.62 -25.38
CA GLU A 80 -10.94 -40.63 -26.71
C GLU A 80 -10.09 -39.35 -26.91
N PRO A 81 -8.91 -39.44 -27.54
CA PRO A 81 -8.07 -38.28 -27.82
C PRO A 81 -8.62 -37.45 -28.99
N TYR A 82 -8.83 -36.16 -28.76
CA TYR A 82 -9.23 -35.21 -29.80
C TYR A 82 -8.00 -34.73 -30.60
N ASN A 83 -8.06 -34.79 -31.93
CA ASN A 83 -6.94 -34.49 -32.81
C ASN A 83 -7.30 -33.29 -33.71
N GLU A 84 -6.57 -32.17 -33.58
CA GLU A 84 -6.85 -30.96 -34.35
C GLU A 84 -6.23 -30.99 -35.75
N THR A 85 -7.09 -31.14 -36.77
CA THR A 85 -6.81 -30.67 -38.12
C THR A 85 -7.99 -29.87 -38.65
N HIS A 86 -7.97 -28.56 -38.42
CA HIS A 86 -8.42 -27.49 -39.34
C HIS A 86 -8.58 -26.17 -38.56
N LEU A 87 -7.66 -25.22 -38.75
CA LEU A 87 -7.89 -23.75 -38.79
C LEU A 87 -6.55 -23.05 -39.04
N ARG A 88 -6.23 -22.77 -40.32
CA ARG A 88 -5.13 -21.87 -40.70
C ARG A 88 -5.69 -20.50 -41.01
N GLY A 89 -5.33 -19.48 -40.24
CA GLY A 89 -5.57 -18.07 -40.61
C GLY A 89 -5.78 -17.13 -39.43
N GLY A 90 -4.78 -16.33 -39.10
CA GLY A 90 -4.86 -15.28 -38.07
C GLY A 90 -3.58 -15.19 -37.24
N ARG A 91 -2.92 -14.01 -37.22
CA ARG A 91 -1.77 -13.76 -36.34
C ARG A 91 -2.28 -13.46 -34.93
N GLY A 92 -1.99 -14.34 -33.97
CA GLY A 92 -2.45 -14.23 -32.58
C GLY A 92 -2.64 -15.60 -31.94
N GLY A 93 -1.59 -16.42 -31.93
CA GLY A 93 -1.67 -17.81 -31.46
C GLY A 93 -1.56 -17.93 -29.94
N TYR A 94 -2.66 -18.28 -29.27
CA TYR A 94 -2.61 -18.94 -27.98
C TYR A 94 -2.19 -20.40 -28.20
N TYR A 95 -1.17 -20.87 -27.48
CA TYR A 95 -0.77 -22.27 -27.50
C TYR A 95 -1.42 -23.02 -26.32
N PRO A 96 -2.26 -24.05 -26.57
CA PRO A 96 -2.67 -24.95 -25.50
C PRO A 96 -1.47 -25.83 -25.11
N TYR A 97 -1.06 -25.76 -23.84
CA TYR A 97 -0.10 -26.71 -23.29
C TYR A 97 -0.81 -28.01 -22.89
N THR A 98 -0.59 -29.08 -23.65
CA THR A 98 -1.02 -30.42 -23.25
C THR A 98 -0.17 -30.90 -22.08
N LEU A 99 -0.70 -30.87 -20.86
CA LEU A 99 -0.08 -31.51 -19.70
C LEU A 99 -0.14 -33.03 -19.85
N GLY A 100 0.93 -33.61 -20.40
CA GLY A 100 1.11 -35.06 -20.50
C GLY A 100 1.27 -35.70 -19.12
N GLY A 101 0.31 -36.52 -18.72
CA GLY A 101 0.36 -37.32 -17.51
C GLY A 101 -0.48 -38.59 -17.66
N ASP A 102 0.02 -39.71 -17.13
CA ASP A 102 -0.65 -41.00 -17.27
C ASP A 102 -1.91 -41.06 -16.40
N LEU A 103 -3.05 -41.30 -17.04
CA LEU A 103 -4.31 -41.60 -16.36
C LEU A 103 -4.37 -43.11 -16.11
N THR A 104 -4.38 -43.51 -14.83
CA THR A 104 -4.48 -44.94 -14.45
C THR A 104 -5.75 -45.20 -13.66
N PHE A 105 -6.51 -46.21 -14.09
CA PHE A 105 -7.72 -46.65 -13.42
C PHE A 105 -7.41 -47.86 -12.54
N GLN A 106 -7.64 -47.74 -11.23
CA GLN A 106 -7.41 -48.85 -10.30
C GLN A 106 -8.46 -48.84 -9.19
N ARG A 107 -9.18 -49.96 -9.03
CA ARG A 107 -10.23 -50.16 -8.00
C ARG A 107 -11.35 -49.09 -8.02
N GLY A 108 -11.80 -48.68 -9.21
CA GLY A 108 -12.91 -47.72 -9.36
C GLY A 108 -12.52 -46.27 -9.09
N VAL A 109 -11.23 -45.94 -9.11
CA VAL A 109 -10.71 -44.57 -8.96
C VAL A 109 -9.81 -44.25 -10.15
N PHE A 110 -10.08 -43.12 -10.81
CA PHE A 110 -9.15 -42.51 -11.76
C PHE A 110 -8.05 -41.78 -11.00
N ARG A 111 -6.80 -42.11 -11.30
CA ARG A 111 -5.61 -41.36 -10.83
C ARG A 111 -4.98 -40.65 -12.00
N LEU A 112 -4.95 -39.32 -11.94
CA LEU A 112 -4.14 -38.48 -12.82
C LEU A 112 -2.76 -38.29 -12.18
N ASN A 113 -1.73 -38.94 -12.71
CA ASN A 113 -0.34 -38.66 -12.31
C ASN A 113 0.17 -37.42 -13.06
N ALA A 114 -0.33 -36.25 -12.68
CA ALA A 114 0.35 -35.00 -12.99
C ALA A 114 1.70 -34.97 -12.24
N ARG A 115 2.74 -34.35 -12.82
CA ARG A 115 4.01 -34.10 -12.13
C ARG A 115 3.85 -32.92 -11.13
N GLY A 116 3.03 -33.13 -10.11
CA GLY A 116 2.66 -32.17 -9.07
C GLY A 116 1.62 -32.82 -8.16
N LYS A 117 1.81 -32.78 -6.84
CA LYS A 117 0.96 -33.51 -5.88
C LYS A 117 -0.32 -32.74 -5.60
N GLY A 118 -1.47 -33.28 -6.02
CA GLY A 118 -2.80 -32.82 -5.64
C GLY A 118 -3.80 -33.98 -5.61
N ILE A 119 -4.86 -33.86 -4.80
CA ILE A 119 -5.98 -34.81 -4.75
C ILE A 119 -7.24 -34.04 -5.12
N ILE A 120 -8.03 -34.57 -6.06
CA ILE A 120 -9.34 -34.03 -6.43
C ILE A 120 -10.41 -34.94 -5.82
N THR A 121 -11.39 -34.35 -5.13
CA THR A 121 -12.55 -35.06 -4.57
C THR A 121 -13.83 -34.42 -5.10
N VAL A 122 -14.73 -35.23 -5.68
CA VAL A 122 -16.01 -34.79 -6.25
C VAL A 122 -17.15 -35.34 -5.39
N TRP A 123 -18.12 -34.49 -5.04
CA TRP A 123 -19.30 -34.86 -4.25
C TRP A 123 -20.55 -34.94 -5.12
N ASN A 124 -21.41 -35.93 -4.83
CA ASN A 124 -22.77 -36.17 -5.34
C ASN A 124 -23.26 -35.33 -6.53
N LEU A 125 -23.27 -35.95 -7.71
CA LEU A 125 -24.20 -35.58 -8.79
C LEU A 125 -25.40 -36.54 -8.79
N PRO A 126 -26.63 -36.06 -9.06
CA PRO A 126 -27.79 -36.94 -9.22
C PRO A 126 -27.62 -37.85 -10.46
N PRO A 127 -28.23 -39.05 -10.47
CA PRO A 127 -28.04 -40.02 -11.54
C PRO A 127 -28.78 -39.58 -12.82
N ILE A 128 -28.05 -38.97 -13.76
CA ILE A 128 -28.58 -38.55 -15.07
C ILE A 128 -27.57 -38.91 -16.17
N GLY A 129 -28.00 -39.76 -17.12
CA GLY A 129 -27.50 -39.83 -18.50
C GLY A 129 -26.00 -40.06 -18.74
N GLU A 130 -25.64 -41.33 -18.95
CA GLU A 130 -24.44 -41.99 -19.53
C GLU A 130 -23.18 -41.24 -20.06
N ARG A 131 -23.10 -39.91 -20.21
CA ARG A 131 -21.89 -39.21 -20.74
C ARG A 131 -21.59 -37.88 -20.05
N ALA A 132 -20.71 -37.92 -19.05
CA ALA A 132 -20.02 -36.74 -18.55
C ALA A 132 -18.71 -36.51 -19.32
N SER A 133 -18.53 -35.32 -19.89
CA SER A 133 -17.26 -34.90 -20.52
C SER A 133 -16.65 -33.76 -19.72
N VAL A 134 -15.56 -34.02 -19.00
CA VAL A 134 -14.82 -32.98 -18.27
C VAL A 134 -13.90 -32.25 -19.23
N VAL A 135 -14.29 -31.05 -19.64
CA VAL A 135 -13.45 -30.16 -20.46
C VAL A 135 -12.74 -29.17 -19.53
N PHE A 136 -11.41 -29.27 -19.46
CA PHE A 136 -10.60 -28.31 -18.72
C PHE A 136 -10.38 -27.05 -19.57
N HIS A 137 -11.06 -25.96 -19.21
CA HIS A 137 -10.80 -24.63 -19.77
C HIS A 137 -9.98 -23.80 -18.79
N THR A 138 -8.70 -23.59 -19.07
CA THR A 138 -7.88 -22.62 -18.33
C THR A 138 -8.11 -21.21 -18.89
N SER A 139 -9.25 -20.61 -18.54
CA SER A 139 -9.49 -19.19 -18.80
C SER A 139 -8.67 -18.35 -17.81
N PHE A 140 -7.65 -17.63 -18.30
CA PHE A 140 -6.98 -16.55 -17.56
C PHE A 140 -7.90 -15.32 -17.47
N GLY A 141 -9.07 -15.49 -16.83
CA GLY A 141 -10.11 -14.48 -16.70
C GLY A 141 -10.27 -13.99 -15.28
N ASN A 142 -9.51 -12.95 -14.91
CA ASN A 142 -9.83 -11.96 -13.87
C ASN A 142 -10.47 -12.44 -12.54
N SER A 143 -10.04 -13.57 -11.98
CA SER A 143 -10.29 -13.93 -10.57
C SER A 143 -9.21 -13.36 -9.61
N TRP A 144 -8.73 -12.15 -9.90
CA TRP A 144 -7.58 -11.47 -9.27
C TRP A 144 -7.94 -10.67 -7.99
N SER A 145 -9.03 -11.02 -7.29
CA SER A 145 -9.57 -10.21 -6.18
C SER A 145 -9.40 -10.80 -4.77
N GLY A 146 -9.17 -12.13 -4.65
CA GLY A 146 -9.07 -12.84 -3.37
C GLY A 146 -7.62 -12.98 -2.89
N GLU A 147 -6.86 -13.90 -3.50
CA GLU A 147 -5.47 -14.23 -3.12
C GLU A 147 -4.52 -13.02 -3.22
N ILE A 148 -4.86 -12.05 -4.06
CA ILE A 148 -4.11 -10.79 -4.20
C ILE A 148 -4.11 -9.94 -2.94
N ARG A 149 -5.20 -9.92 -2.16
CA ARG A 149 -5.24 -9.14 -0.92
C ARG A 149 -4.24 -9.64 0.12
N GLN A 150 -3.94 -10.95 0.14
CA GLN A 150 -2.89 -11.51 1.01
C GLN A 150 -1.49 -11.38 0.41
N GLY A 151 -1.33 -11.61 -0.91
CA GLY A 151 -0.02 -11.49 -1.56
C GLY A 151 0.52 -10.05 -1.59
N TRP A 152 -0.36 -9.06 -1.76
CA TRP A 152 0.04 -7.65 -1.90
C TRP A 152 0.26 -6.98 -0.55
N SER A 153 -0.52 -7.33 0.47
CA SER A 153 -0.25 -6.87 1.85
C SER A 153 1.09 -7.45 2.33
N GLY A 154 1.32 -8.76 2.15
CA GLY A 154 2.56 -9.42 2.58
C GLY A 154 3.84 -8.84 1.94
N ALA A 155 3.78 -8.36 0.69
CA ALA A 155 4.92 -7.71 0.05
C ALA A 155 5.21 -6.32 0.66
N ALA A 156 4.18 -5.50 0.90
CA ALA A 156 4.33 -4.18 1.51
C ALA A 156 4.71 -4.28 3.01
N GLU A 157 4.10 -5.22 3.74
CA GLU A 157 4.45 -5.58 5.12
C GLU A 157 5.90 -6.04 5.24
N LYS A 158 6.42 -6.81 4.27
CA LYS A 158 7.83 -7.22 4.24
C LYS A 158 8.77 -6.04 4.01
N ILE A 159 8.46 -5.15 3.05
CA ILE A 159 9.22 -3.91 2.84
C ILE A 159 9.24 -3.07 4.13
N HIS A 160 8.09 -2.97 4.82
CA HIS A 160 7.98 -2.27 6.09
C HIS A 160 8.84 -2.92 7.20
N ALA A 161 8.72 -4.23 7.42
CA ALA A 161 9.51 -4.95 8.42
C ALA A 161 11.02 -4.83 8.17
N ASN A 162 11.45 -5.01 6.92
CA ASN A 162 12.85 -4.84 6.50
C ASN A 162 13.35 -3.40 6.72
N LYS A 163 12.47 -2.40 6.59
CA LYS A 163 12.81 -1.00 6.85
C LYS A 163 12.99 -0.71 8.34
N MET A 164 12.10 -1.21 9.20
CA MET A 164 12.25 -1.09 10.66
C MET A 164 13.53 -1.78 11.16
N GLU A 165 13.82 -2.99 10.68
CA GLU A 165 15.08 -3.68 10.97
C GLU A 165 16.31 -2.87 10.48
N SER A 166 16.19 -2.15 9.36
CA SER A 166 17.25 -1.25 8.89
C SER A 166 17.47 -0.05 9.83
N TYR A 167 16.45 0.50 10.47
CA TYR A 167 16.61 1.56 11.47
C TYR A 167 17.22 1.03 12.77
N SER A 168 16.77 -0.14 13.22
CA SER A 168 17.35 -0.85 14.36
C SER A 168 18.85 -1.15 14.14
N ARG A 169 19.23 -1.65 12.95
CA ARG A 169 20.64 -1.87 12.58
C ARG A 169 21.43 -0.57 12.46
N TYR A 170 20.83 0.49 11.92
CA TYR A 170 21.46 1.82 11.86
C TYR A 170 21.77 2.36 13.27
N ALA A 171 20.82 2.28 14.19
CA ALA A 171 21.01 2.70 15.58
C ALA A 171 22.06 1.88 16.35
N LYS A 172 22.14 0.56 16.10
CA LYS A 172 23.21 -0.32 16.65
C LYS A 172 24.59 -0.04 16.05
N GLY A 173 24.64 0.51 14.84
CA GLY A 173 25.88 0.84 14.14
C GLY A 173 26.52 2.16 14.54
N ILE A 174 25.82 2.99 15.33
CA ILE A 174 26.34 4.30 15.77
C ILE A 174 27.27 4.11 16.98
N SER A 175 28.53 4.51 16.82
CA SER A 175 29.55 4.49 17.87
C SER A 175 29.64 5.82 18.63
N GLU A 176 30.24 5.81 19.83
CA GLU A 176 30.36 7.00 20.70
C GLU A 176 31.11 8.17 20.04
N ASP A 177 32.09 7.90 19.17
CA ASP A 177 32.81 8.94 18.41
C ASP A 177 31.94 9.63 17.34
N GLN A 178 30.80 9.03 16.98
CA GLN A 178 29.78 9.63 16.12
C GLN A 178 28.72 10.42 16.92
N LEU A 179 28.82 10.48 18.25
CA LEU A 179 27.96 11.30 19.11
C LEU A 179 28.69 12.58 19.52
N ASN A 180 28.14 13.75 19.19
CA ASN A 180 28.80 15.01 19.50
C ASN A 180 28.46 15.50 20.91
N ALA A 181 29.28 15.12 21.89
CA ALA A 181 29.13 15.51 23.29
C ALA A 181 29.26 17.01 23.59
N SER A 182 29.70 17.85 22.63
CA SER A 182 29.73 19.31 22.79
C SER A 182 28.38 19.99 22.47
N ILE A 183 27.44 19.25 21.88
CA ILE A 183 26.08 19.72 21.58
C ILE A 183 25.11 19.11 22.61
N PRO A 184 24.12 19.89 23.14
CA PRO A 184 23.09 19.37 24.03
C PRO A 184 22.47 18.06 23.54
N TYR A 185 22.21 17.14 24.47
CA TYR A 185 21.65 15.80 24.22
C TYR A 185 22.51 14.85 23.35
N LYS A 186 23.76 15.23 23.03
CA LYS A 186 24.75 14.38 22.33
C LYS A 186 24.21 13.81 21.00
N PRO A 187 23.72 14.63 20.06
CA PRO A 187 23.17 14.12 18.80
C PRO A 187 24.19 13.31 18.02
N HIS A 188 23.70 12.35 17.23
CA HIS A 188 24.52 11.67 16.24
C HIS A 188 24.88 12.68 15.12
N VAL A 189 26.18 12.77 14.82
CA VAL A 189 26.73 13.57 13.71
C VAL A 189 27.17 12.65 12.58
N ARG A 190 26.88 13.05 11.34
CA ARG A 190 27.44 12.41 10.15
C ARG A 190 27.94 13.45 9.16
N LYS A 191 28.85 13.01 8.29
CA LYS A 191 29.18 13.72 7.05
C LYS A 191 28.04 13.53 6.05
N TRP A 192 28.03 14.36 5.00
CA TRP A 192 27.14 14.17 3.85
C TRP A 192 27.93 14.25 2.54
N PRO A 193 28.73 13.23 2.20
CA PRO A 193 29.25 13.08 0.83
C PRO A 193 28.07 12.96 -0.14
N PRO A 194 28.10 13.59 -1.33
CA PRO A 194 29.20 14.34 -1.95
C PRO A 194 29.29 15.85 -1.59
N TYR A 195 28.42 16.37 -0.71
CA TYR A 195 28.24 17.81 -0.49
C TYR A 195 29.14 18.41 0.60
N SER A 196 29.32 17.71 1.72
CA SER A 196 30.13 18.20 2.85
C SER A 196 30.82 17.08 3.61
N GLU A 197 32.14 17.25 3.79
CA GLU A 197 33.00 16.41 4.62
C GLU A 197 32.99 16.79 6.11
N LYS A 198 32.31 17.90 6.47
CA LYS A 198 32.18 18.35 7.85
C LYS A 198 31.05 17.56 8.53
N PRO A 199 31.27 16.91 9.69
CA PRO A 199 30.20 16.24 10.42
C PRO A 199 29.17 17.26 10.96
N TYR A 200 27.89 17.00 10.72
CA TYR A 200 26.78 17.82 11.17
C TYR A 200 25.67 16.95 11.79
N PRO A 201 24.96 17.42 12.85
CA PRO A 201 23.91 16.65 13.51
C PRO A 201 22.57 16.79 12.77
N HIS A 202 22.52 16.28 11.53
CA HIS A 202 21.34 16.39 10.66
C HIS A 202 20.07 15.90 11.39
N PRO A 203 19.02 16.74 11.53
CA PRO A 203 17.78 16.39 12.21
C PRO A 203 17.12 15.14 11.61
N SER A 204 17.05 15.03 10.29
CA SER A 204 16.54 13.85 9.59
C SER A 204 17.32 12.57 9.90
N SER A 205 18.65 12.64 10.05
CA SER A 205 19.47 11.46 10.43
C SER A 205 19.27 11.08 11.89
N ASN A 206 19.11 12.08 12.78
CA ASN A 206 18.74 11.85 14.18
C ASN A 206 17.31 11.29 14.32
N ALA A 207 16.39 11.63 13.41
CA ALA A 207 15.07 11.02 13.35
C ALA A 207 15.12 9.53 12.95
N LEU A 208 15.98 9.14 12.00
CA LEU A 208 16.19 7.72 11.68
C LEU A 208 16.84 6.96 12.85
N TYR A 209 17.76 7.61 13.58
CA TYR A 209 18.36 7.06 14.80
C TYR A 209 17.30 6.88 15.90
N LEU A 210 16.42 7.88 16.10
CA LEU A 210 15.30 7.83 17.03
C LEU A 210 14.34 6.66 16.73
N LEU A 211 13.95 6.46 15.47
CA LEU A 211 13.11 5.33 15.07
C LEU A 211 13.77 3.98 15.41
N GLY A 212 15.08 3.83 15.20
CA GLY A 212 15.82 2.64 15.60
C GLY A 212 15.93 2.46 17.12
N LEU A 213 16.10 3.55 17.88
CA LEU A 213 16.12 3.50 19.35
C LEU A 213 14.75 3.10 19.94
N ILE A 214 13.65 3.56 19.34
CA ILE A 214 12.28 3.17 19.71
C ILE A 214 12.06 1.67 19.46
N ASP A 215 12.43 1.18 18.27
CA ASP A 215 12.31 -0.25 17.89
C ASP A 215 13.12 -1.18 18.82
N MET A 216 14.28 -0.72 19.30
CA MET A 216 15.09 -1.42 20.29
C MET A 216 14.60 -1.28 21.74
N GLY A 217 13.56 -0.47 22.02
CA GLY A 217 13.10 -0.19 23.38
C GLY A 217 14.04 0.67 24.23
N MET A 218 14.98 1.42 23.62
CA MET A 218 15.97 2.26 24.30
C MET A 218 15.39 3.63 24.67
N THR A 219 14.32 3.65 25.48
CA THR A 219 13.48 4.83 25.74
C THR A 219 14.23 6.05 26.30
N GLU A 220 15.23 5.87 27.16
CA GLU A 220 16.02 6.99 27.70
C GLU A 220 16.87 7.67 26.62
N ARG A 221 17.51 6.90 25.75
CA ARG A 221 18.31 7.45 24.65
C ARG A 221 17.42 8.02 23.54
N ALA A 222 16.27 7.39 23.28
CA ALA A 222 15.24 7.93 22.41
C ALA A 222 14.74 9.30 22.91
N ARG A 223 14.51 9.46 24.23
CA ARG A 223 14.14 10.73 24.86
C ARG A 223 15.18 11.83 24.63
N GLU A 224 16.46 11.55 24.84
CA GLU A 224 17.54 12.52 24.58
C GLU A 224 17.51 13.00 23.12
N ILE A 225 17.38 12.09 22.16
CA ILE A 225 17.33 12.46 20.73
C ILE A 225 16.02 13.22 20.39
N SER A 226 14.88 12.84 20.98
CA SER A 226 13.63 13.60 20.80
C SER A 226 13.75 15.03 21.36
N ASP A 227 14.43 15.22 22.49
CA ASP A 227 14.68 16.54 23.07
C ASP A 227 15.72 17.35 22.27
N PHE A 228 16.71 16.71 21.65
CA PHE A 228 17.55 17.36 20.63
C PHE A 228 16.74 17.88 19.45
N LEU A 229 15.82 17.07 18.92
CA LEU A 229 14.97 17.46 17.80
C LEU A 229 14.07 18.63 18.20
N LEU A 230 13.49 18.65 19.40
CA LEU A 230 12.75 19.83 19.88
C LEU A 230 13.63 21.08 20.03
N TRP A 231 14.83 20.95 20.60
CA TRP A 231 15.75 22.06 20.84
C TRP A 231 16.34 22.65 19.55
N SER A 232 16.49 21.83 18.51
CA SER A 232 16.98 22.24 17.19
C SER A 232 15.91 22.78 16.26
N GLN A 233 14.61 22.57 16.53
CA GLN A 233 13.52 23.17 15.76
C GLN A 233 13.59 24.71 15.84
N TYR A 234 13.31 25.38 14.72
CA TYR A 234 13.11 26.82 14.72
C TYR A 234 11.84 27.17 15.51
N ASN A 235 11.95 28.05 16.51
CA ASN A 235 10.80 28.53 17.27
C ASN A 235 9.98 29.58 16.48
N GLY A 236 8.96 30.17 17.12
CA GLY A 236 8.09 31.17 16.49
C GLY A 236 8.77 32.49 16.10
N SER A 237 9.96 32.81 16.65
CA SER A 237 10.80 33.92 16.20
C SER A 237 11.90 33.48 15.23
N GLY A 238 11.86 32.24 14.74
CA GLY A 238 12.87 31.66 13.86
C GLY A 238 14.20 31.37 14.55
N TYR A 239 14.27 31.31 15.88
CA TYR A 239 15.51 30.94 16.58
C TYR A 239 15.59 29.41 16.75
N SER A 240 16.73 28.82 16.37
CA SER A 240 17.08 27.42 16.64
C SER A 240 18.26 27.36 17.61
N GLY A 241 18.20 26.50 18.62
CA GLY A 241 19.31 26.29 19.54
C GLY A 241 20.56 25.72 18.86
N LEU A 242 20.38 24.93 17.81
CA LEU A 242 21.48 24.32 17.05
C LEU A 242 22.26 25.33 16.19
N VAL A 243 21.58 26.33 15.65
CA VAL A 243 22.18 27.34 14.75
C VAL A 243 22.58 28.61 15.51
N GLY A 244 21.93 28.91 16.64
CA GLY A 244 22.26 30.04 17.49
C GLY A 244 21.84 31.42 16.95
N GLN A 245 21.10 31.48 15.85
CA GLN A 245 20.63 32.71 15.20
C GLN A 245 19.13 32.65 14.87
N GLY A 246 18.51 33.82 14.66
CA GLY A 246 17.10 33.97 14.32
C GLY A 246 16.85 34.16 12.82
N MET A 247 16.00 33.32 12.24
CA MET A 247 15.59 33.28 10.83
C MET A 247 14.04 33.12 10.76
N PRO A 248 13.27 34.22 10.90
CA PRO A 248 11.80 34.18 11.07
C PRO A 248 11.01 33.49 9.93
N GLU A 249 11.59 33.44 8.73
CA GLU A 249 11.07 32.70 7.58
C GLU A 249 11.01 31.19 7.83
N TRP A 250 11.98 30.63 8.56
CA TRP A 250 12.18 29.19 8.78
C TRP A 250 11.44 28.62 10.00
N ARG A 251 10.60 29.43 10.64
CA ARG A 251 9.86 29.05 11.86
C ARG A 251 9.20 27.68 11.77
N TYR A 252 9.39 26.87 12.80
CA TYR A 252 8.86 25.52 12.98
C TYR A 252 9.34 24.45 11.97
N GLY A 253 10.28 24.77 11.08
CA GLY A 253 11.09 23.77 10.39
C GLY A 253 12.33 23.37 11.21
N TRP A 254 13.14 22.48 10.65
CA TRP A 254 14.44 22.10 11.21
C TRP A 254 15.61 22.47 10.29
N PRO A 255 16.78 22.86 10.83
CA PRO A 255 17.94 23.19 9.99
C PRO A 255 18.51 21.94 9.31
N THR A 256 18.38 21.85 7.98
CA THR A 256 18.66 20.61 7.23
C THR A 256 20.16 20.26 7.22
N HIS A 257 21.02 21.23 6.91
CA HIS A 257 22.47 21.09 6.72
C HIS A 257 23.17 22.45 6.95
N ASP A 258 24.50 22.50 6.86
CA ASP A 258 25.31 23.70 7.14
C ASP A 258 26.03 24.31 5.94
N PHE A 259 25.60 23.97 4.73
CA PHE A 259 26.15 24.42 3.45
C PHE A 259 25.06 24.92 2.52
N GLY A 260 25.41 25.68 1.49
CA GLY A 260 24.45 26.07 0.45
C GLY A 260 24.71 25.26 -0.82
N TRP A 261 23.65 24.92 -1.56
CA TRP A 261 23.77 24.24 -2.85
C TRP A 261 22.65 24.69 -3.80
N THR A 262 22.88 24.54 -5.10
CA THR A 262 21.85 24.79 -6.13
C THR A 262 21.30 23.46 -6.61
N ASP A 263 19.97 23.34 -6.63
CA ASP A 263 19.28 22.13 -7.05
C ASP A 263 19.12 22.04 -8.59
N ALA A 264 18.41 21.01 -9.07
CA ALA A 264 18.16 20.80 -10.49
C ALA A 264 17.21 21.82 -11.15
N TYR A 265 16.44 22.57 -10.36
CA TYR A 265 15.53 23.62 -10.80
C TYR A 265 16.16 25.02 -10.74
N GLY A 266 17.39 25.14 -10.23
CA GLY A 266 18.10 26.40 -10.06
C GLY A 266 17.84 27.10 -8.72
N TYR A 267 17.09 26.47 -7.81
CA TYR A 267 16.89 26.97 -6.46
C TYR A 267 18.20 26.88 -5.66
N TYR A 268 18.65 27.99 -5.08
CA TYR A 268 19.78 28.00 -4.15
C TYR A 268 19.28 27.83 -2.72
N GLU A 269 19.37 26.59 -2.22
CA GLU A 269 19.06 26.27 -0.82
C GLU A 269 20.15 26.84 0.08
N LYS A 270 19.74 27.65 1.05
CA LYS A 270 20.66 28.33 1.97
C LYS A 270 21.13 27.36 3.07
N PRO A 271 22.33 27.60 3.64
CA PRO A 271 22.74 26.91 4.86
C PRO A 271 21.67 27.03 5.96
N TYR A 272 21.32 25.90 6.55
CA TYR A 272 20.31 25.75 7.62
C TYR A 272 18.85 25.99 7.21
N GLU A 273 18.54 26.13 5.91
CA GLU A 273 17.16 26.19 5.44
C GLU A 273 16.42 24.87 5.76
N PRO A 274 15.17 24.92 6.25
CA PRO A 274 14.34 23.73 6.38
C PRO A 274 13.98 23.14 5.02
N SER A 275 13.75 21.84 5.03
CA SER A 275 13.27 21.08 3.88
C SER A 275 12.12 20.22 4.37
N HIS A 276 10.87 20.58 4.04
CA HIS A 276 9.67 19.99 4.64
C HIS A 276 9.64 18.46 4.51
N HIS A 277 10.13 17.92 3.39
CA HIS A 277 10.18 16.49 3.14
C HIS A 277 11.29 15.78 3.93
N MET A 278 12.35 16.48 4.35
CA MET A 278 13.35 15.95 5.29
C MET A 278 12.85 16.08 6.74
N ASP A 279 12.17 17.18 7.06
CA ASP A 279 11.47 17.42 8.33
C ASP A 279 10.36 16.39 8.56
N ALA A 280 9.74 15.87 7.50
CA ALA A 280 8.72 14.83 7.58
C ALA A 280 9.23 13.55 8.29
N PHE A 281 10.52 13.20 8.17
CA PHE A 281 11.12 12.14 8.98
C PHE A 281 11.19 12.50 10.46
N VAL A 282 11.53 13.76 10.78
CA VAL A 282 11.57 14.29 12.15
C VAL A 282 10.18 14.24 12.77
N VAL A 283 9.16 14.71 12.04
CA VAL A 283 7.76 14.66 12.44
C VAL A 283 7.30 13.23 12.69
N HIS A 284 7.56 12.30 11.76
CA HIS A 284 7.20 10.90 11.94
C HIS A 284 7.85 10.28 13.18
N ALA A 285 9.15 10.50 13.39
CA ALA A 285 9.89 9.97 14.54
C ALA A 285 9.40 10.57 15.88
N LEU A 286 9.11 11.87 15.92
CA LEU A 286 8.55 12.53 17.11
C LEU A 286 7.11 12.10 17.41
N VAL A 287 6.28 11.84 16.40
CA VAL A 287 4.94 11.26 16.59
C VAL A 287 5.03 9.82 17.10
N LYS A 288 5.91 8.97 16.56
CA LYS A 288 6.16 7.62 17.11
C LYS A 288 6.66 7.67 18.56
N PHE A 289 7.49 8.65 18.90
CA PHE A 289 7.93 8.84 20.29
C PHE A 289 6.81 9.33 21.21
N TYR A 290 5.91 10.18 20.72
CA TYR A 290 4.67 10.54 21.41
C TYR A 290 3.77 9.31 21.63
N GLU A 291 3.57 8.43 20.64
CA GLU A 291 2.75 7.22 20.79
C GLU A 291 3.26 6.27 21.90
N VAL A 292 4.56 6.28 22.22
CA VAL A 292 5.14 5.45 23.31
C VAL A 292 5.31 6.16 24.65
N THR A 293 5.27 7.50 24.71
CA THR A 293 5.46 8.28 25.96
C THR A 293 4.27 9.11 26.41
N ASN A 294 3.35 9.44 25.50
CA ASN A 294 2.26 10.40 25.66
C ASN A 294 2.69 11.86 25.96
N GLU A 295 3.94 12.24 25.69
CA GLU A 295 4.45 13.60 25.94
C GLU A 295 4.04 14.60 24.84
N THR A 296 3.04 15.44 25.13
CA THR A 296 2.41 16.33 24.14
C THR A 296 3.37 17.32 23.48
N LYS A 297 4.46 17.73 24.14
CA LYS A 297 5.48 18.64 23.60
C LYS A 297 6.00 18.23 22.22
N TYR A 298 6.12 16.92 21.96
CA TYR A 298 6.56 16.38 20.67
C TYR A 298 5.47 16.56 19.59
N LEU A 299 4.23 16.19 19.91
CA LEU A 299 3.07 16.34 19.01
C LEU A 299 2.76 17.82 18.70
N GLU A 300 2.91 18.70 19.68
CA GLU A 300 2.75 20.16 19.51
C GLU A 300 3.79 20.76 18.55
N ALA A 301 5.03 20.27 18.58
CA ALA A 301 6.09 20.69 17.65
C ALA A 301 5.78 20.23 16.22
N CYS A 302 5.30 18.99 16.05
CA CYS A 302 4.85 18.45 14.78
C CYS A 302 3.64 19.21 14.21
N TYR A 303 2.68 19.61 15.04
CA TYR A 303 1.53 20.39 14.59
C TYR A 303 1.92 21.81 14.14
N LYS A 304 2.87 22.45 14.82
CA LYS A 304 3.45 23.73 14.39
C LYS A 304 4.17 23.63 13.04
N TRP A 305 4.92 22.54 12.82
CA TRP A 305 5.49 22.24 11.50
C TRP A 305 4.39 22.15 10.43
N TYR A 306 3.34 21.37 10.67
CA TYR A 306 2.24 21.20 9.70
C TYR A 306 1.57 22.53 9.33
N LEU A 307 1.31 23.41 10.31
CA LEU A 307 0.68 24.71 10.08
C LEU A 307 1.55 25.73 9.34
N HIS A 308 2.87 25.51 9.26
CA HIS A 308 3.81 26.53 8.75
C HIS A 308 4.70 26.05 7.61
N GLN A 309 5.30 24.86 7.72
CA GLN A 309 6.20 24.33 6.69
C GLN A 309 5.43 23.73 5.52
N VAL A 310 4.34 22.99 5.74
CA VAL A 310 3.55 22.43 4.62
C VAL A 310 3.03 23.54 3.68
N PRO A 311 2.42 24.64 4.16
CA PRO A 311 2.02 25.75 3.28
C PRO A 311 3.19 26.56 2.70
N PHE A 312 4.36 26.56 3.36
CA PHE A 312 5.55 27.28 2.88
C PHE A 312 6.19 26.62 1.65
N PHE A 313 5.97 25.32 1.47
CA PHE A 313 6.33 24.55 0.25
C PHE A 313 5.12 24.39 -0.69
N GLY A 314 4.16 25.32 -0.66
CA GLY A 314 2.97 25.30 -1.51
C GLY A 314 1.97 24.18 -1.16
N TRP A 315 0.70 24.40 -1.51
CA TRP A 315 -0.33 23.37 -1.44
C TRP A 315 -1.22 23.48 -2.67
N HIS A 316 -1.03 22.55 -3.60
CA HIS A 316 -1.69 22.54 -4.90
C HIS A 316 -2.69 21.42 -4.95
N GLU A 317 -3.91 21.70 -5.42
CA GLU A 317 -5.01 20.72 -5.46
C GLU A 317 -5.47 20.44 -6.90
N GLY A 318 -5.97 19.23 -7.13
CA GLY A 318 -6.50 18.81 -8.42
C GLY A 318 -7.52 17.67 -8.31
N LEU A 319 -8.06 17.26 -9.46
CA LEU A 319 -9.04 16.17 -9.56
C LEU A 319 -8.52 15.04 -10.47
N TRP A 320 -8.49 13.82 -9.95
CA TRP A 320 -8.14 12.60 -10.69
C TRP A 320 -9.24 11.56 -10.52
N ARG A 321 -9.89 11.16 -11.62
CA ARG A 321 -11.00 10.19 -11.62
C ARG A 321 -12.14 10.52 -10.64
N GLY A 322 -12.37 11.82 -10.41
CA GLY A 322 -13.38 12.31 -9.46
C GLY A 322 -12.94 12.32 -7.99
N LYS A 323 -11.68 11.99 -7.69
CA LYS A 323 -11.07 12.14 -6.37
C LYS A 323 -10.23 13.41 -6.31
N GLU A 324 -10.31 14.12 -5.19
CA GLU A 324 -9.39 15.21 -4.88
C GLU A 324 -7.99 14.65 -4.60
N TYR A 325 -6.99 15.28 -5.19
CA TYR A 325 -5.58 15.05 -4.87
C TYR A 325 -4.92 16.36 -4.49
N ALA A 326 -3.77 16.27 -3.82
CA ALA A 326 -2.93 17.42 -3.53
C ALA A 326 -1.46 17.06 -3.67
N TRP A 327 -0.61 18.08 -3.84
CA TRP A 327 0.84 17.96 -3.81
C TRP A 327 1.49 19.26 -3.30
N THR A 328 2.73 19.14 -2.87
CA THR A 328 3.61 20.21 -2.39
C THR A 328 4.84 20.32 -3.29
N GLU A 329 5.36 21.54 -3.45
CA GLU A 329 6.59 21.83 -4.17
C GLU A 329 7.80 21.11 -3.53
N TYR A 330 8.88 20.92 -4.29
CA TYR A 330 10.15 20.41 -3.75
C TYR A 330 10.88 21.50 -2.96
N ASN A 331 10.82 22.74 -3.47
CA ASN A 331 11.39 23.96 -2.89
C ASN A 331 10.31 24.83 -2.20
N PRO A 332 10.71 25.83 -1.39
CA PRO A 332 9.77 26.82 -0.86
C PRO A 332 9.09 27.65 -1.95
N THR A 333 7.79 27.87 -1.80
CA THR A 333 6.99 28.67 -2.73
C THR A 333 7.23 30.17 -2.56
N GLY A 334 7.04 30.95 -3.62
CA GLY A 334 7.14 32.42 -3.58
C GLY A 334 8.13 33.02 -4.58
N VAL A 335 9.07 33.85 -4.09
CA VAL A 335 9.95 34.68 -4.92
C VAL A 335 11.40 34.62 -4.43
N GLN A 336 12.31 34.39 -5.37
CA GLN A 336 13.77 34.38 -5.22
C GLN A 336 14.32 35.75 -4.78
N PRO A 337 15.53 35.81 -4.19
CA PRO A 337 16.17 37.08 -3.78
C PRO A 337 16.43 38.09 -4.91
N ASN A 338 16.45 37.64 -6.18
CA ASN A 338 16.60 38.48 -7.36
C ASN A 338 15.25 39.06 -7.88
N GLY A 339 14.11 38.64 -7.31
CA GLY A 339 12.77 39.07 -7.72
C GLY A 339 12.05 38.13 -8.70
N ASP A 340 12.71 37.07 -9.17
CA ASP A 340 12.06 36.03 -10.00
C ASP A 340 11.21 35.09 -9.13
N PRO A 341 10.09 34.54 -9.62
CA PRO A 341 9.36 33.52 -8.87
C PRO A 341 10.23 32.29 -8.59
N TYR A 342 9.99 31.60 -7.47
CA TYR A 342 10.50 30.25 -7.28
C TYR A 342 9.79 29.29 -8.27
N PRO A 343 10.42 28.18 -8.68
CA PRO A 343 9.76 27.16 -9.49
C PRO A 343 8.56 26.58 -8.75
N THR A 344 7.34 26.88 -9.23
CA THR A 344 6.09 26.30 -8.70
C THR A 344 5.63 25.09 -9.54
N ASP A 345 6.53 24.54 -10.36
CA ASP A 345 6.33 23.39 -11.22
C ASP A 345 7.46 22.37 -11.01
N ASP A 346 7.69 22.00 -9.75
CA ASP A 346 8.83 21.19 -9.31
C ASP A 346 8.44 19.87 -8.61
N ALA A 347 7.18 19.43 -8.75
CA ALA A 347 6.60 18.29 -8.04
C ALA A 347 7.45 16.99 -8.11
N VAL A 348 7.81 16.45 -6.96
CA VAL A 348 8.56 15.17 -6.83
C VAL A 348 7.73 14.14 -6.07
N ASN A 349 7.69 12.90 -6.55
CA ASN A 349 6.87 11.83 -5.96
C ASN A 349 7.34 11.42 -4.54
N ASN A 350 8.66 11.34 -4.30
CA ASN A 350 9.19 11.00 -2.98
C ASN A 350 8.96 12.10 -1.90
N VAL A 351 8.61 13.32 -2.31
CA VAL A 351 8.24 14.41 -1.38
C VAL A 351 6.83 14.13 -0.84
N GLN A 352 5.90 13.80 -1.74
CA GLN A 352 4.50 13.59 -1.36
C GLN A 352 4.34 12.37 -0.45
N SER A 353 5.12 11.31 -0.64
CA SER A 353 5.08 10.13 0.24
C SER A 353 5.60 10.42 1.65
N LYS A 354 6.73 11.12 1.76
CA LYS A 354 7.28 11.59 3.06
C LYS A 354 6.27 12.46 3.80
N CYS A 355 5.72 13.46 3.12
CA CYS A 355 4.71 14.36 3.68
C CYS A 355 3.43 13.60 4.07
N ALA A 356 2.94 12.67 3.23
CA ALA A 356 1.78 11.83 3.57
C ALA A 356 2.02 10.99 4.84
N MET A 357 3.19 10.37 4.99
CA MET A 357 3.57 9.61 6.20
C MET A 357 3.53 10.48 7.45
N ALA A 358 4.18 11.64 7.42
CA ALA A 358 4.22 12.58 8.54
C ALA A 358 2.83 13.13 8.90
N ILE A 359 2.06 13.55 7.90
CA ILE A 359 0.74 14.18 8.07
C ILE A 359 -0.30 13.13 8.52
N ALA A 360 -0.26 11.90 8.01
CA ALA A 360 -1.16 10.84 8.46
C ALA A 360 -0.90 10.44 9.92
N ALA A 361 0.37 10.27 10.31
CA ALA A 361 0.75 9.94 11.69
C ALA A 361 0.32 11.05 12.67
N LEU A 362 0.59 12.31 12.30
CA LEU A 362 0.19 13.50 13.05
C LEU A 362 -1.33 13.61 13.15
N GLY A 363 -2.06 13.48 12.05
CA GLY A 363 -3.52 13.58 11.98
C GLY A 363 -4.21 12.50 12.82
N TYR A 364 -3.70 11.27 12.79
CA TYR A 364 -4.20 10.18 13.64
C TYR A 364 -3.99 10.49 15.13
N SER A 365 -2.78 10.91 15.52
CA SER A 365 -2.43 11.22 16.90
C SER A 365 -3.17 12.44 17.46
N LEU A 366 -3.51 13.40 16.61
CA LEU A 366 -4.36 14.56 16.93
C LEU A 366 -5.87 14.26 16.88
N GLN A 367 -6.28 13.09 16.38
CA GLN A 367 -7.67 12.78 16.03
C GLN A 367 -8.31 13.83 15.10
N ASN A 368 -7.53 14.34 14.14
CA ASN A 368 -7.92 15.45 13.27
C ASN A 368 -8.23 14.97 11.84
N GLU A 369 -9.51 14.91 11.50
CA GLU A 369 -10.03 14.47 10.20
C GLU A 369 -9.47 15.29 9.02
N THR A 370 -9.39 16.63 9.13
CA THR A 370 -8.86 17.49 8.06
C THR A 370 -7.39 17.16 7.76
N VAL A 371 -6.58 16.93 8.79
CA VAL A 371 -5.16 16.56 8.64
C VAL A 371 -5.05 15.17 7.99
N LEU A 372 -5.86 14.20 8.41
CA LEU A 372 -5.92 12.87 7.79
C LEU A 372 -6.33 12.93 6.31
N MET A 373 -7.35 13.72 5.97
CA MET A 373 -7.80 13.88 4.59
C MET A 373 -6.75 14.57 3.71
N ASN A 374 -5.98 15.50 4.24
CA ASN A 374 -4.84 16.08 3.53
C ASN A 374 -3.72 15.05 3.26
N ALA A 375 -3.45 14.13 4.20
CA ALA A 375 -2.55 13.01 3.92
C ALA A 375 -3.11 12.07 2.84
N LEU A 376 -4.42 11.80 2.84
CA LEU A 376 -5.06 11.01 1.79
C LEU A 376 -4.92 11.70 0.42
N LYS A 377 -5.15 13.01 0.31
CA LYS A 377 -4.97 13.79 -0.94
C LYS A 377 -3.57 13.62 -1.54
N LEU A 378 -2.52 13.60 -0.72
CA LEU A 378 -1.14 13.32 -1.15
C LEU A 378 -0.96 11.87 -1.64
N LEU A 379 -1.63 10.89 -1.03
CA LEU A 379 -1.61 9.50 -1.52
C LEU A 379 -2.39 9.31 -2.83
N ILE A 380 -3.49 10.05 -3.05
CA ILE A 380 -4.22 10.04 -4.32
C ILE A 380 -3.37 10.64 -5.45
N TYR A 381 -2.54 11.64 -5.18
CA TYR A 381 -1.55 12.14 -6.13
C TYR A 381 -0.59 11.01 -6.56
N LEU A 382 -0.05 10.25 -5.61
CA LEU A 382 0.81 9.11 -5.94
C LEU A 382 0.07 8.00 -6.68
N CYS A 383 -1.25 7.85 -6.52
CA CYS A 383 -2.05 6.94 -7.35
C CYS A 383 -2.20 7.43 -8.80
N LYS A 384 -2.31 8.74 -9.00
CA LYS A 384 -2.33 9.39 -10.32
C LYS A 384 -1.00 9.23 -11.06
N GLU A 385 0.12 9.34 -10.34
CA GLU A 385 1.48 9.29 -10.90
C GLU A 385 2.05 7.88 -11.12
N GLN A 386 1.32 6.81 -10.76
CA GLN A 386 1.84 5.45 -10.91
C GLN A 386 1.76 4.95 -12.36
N GLY A 387 2.88 4.42 -12.86
CA GLY A 387 2.96 3.75 -14.15
C GLY A 387 2.14 2.45 -14.22
N PRO A 388 1.77 1.99 -15.43
CA PRO A 388 0.92 0.81 -15.61
C PRO A 388 1.55 -0.50 -15.13
N ASP A 389 2.87 -0.54 -14.98
CA ASP A 389 3.64 -1.67 -14.44
C ASP A 389 3.84 -1.60 -12.92
N GLY A 390 3.33 -0.56 -12.26
CA GLY A 390 3.50 -0.31 -10.83
C GLY A 390 4.69 0.59 -10.46
N SER A 391 5.50 1.02 -11.42
CA SER A 391 6.59 1.98 -11.20
C SER A 391 6.09 3.37 -10.79
N TRP A 392 7.00 4.13 -10.17
CA TRP A 392 6.94 5.59 -10.20
C TRP A 392 8.20 6.13 -10.85
N VAL A 393 8.13 7.39 -11.22
CA VAL A 393 9.22 8.22 -11.72
C VAL A 393 9.57 9.26 -10.67
N TYR A 394 10.79 9.81 -10.67
CA TYR A 394 11.21 10.78 -9.64
C TYR A 394 10.34 12.04 -9.65
N PHE A 395 10.30 12.70 -10.81
CA PHE A 395 9.52 13.90 -11.09
C PHE A 395 8.09 13.54 -11.48
N GLY A 396 7.09 14.12 -10.80
CA GLY A 396 5.68 13.95 -11.12
C GLY A 396 5.24 14.82 -12.31
N SER A 397 4.01 14.61 -12.80
CA SER A 397 3.49 15.24 -14.03
C SER A 397 3.39 16.78 -13.97
N GLU A 398 3.40 17.33 -12.76
CA GLU A 398 3.41 18.75 -12.46
C GLU A 398 4.83 19.34 -12.41
N SER A 399 5.88 18.55 -12.73
CA SER A 399 7.26 19.02 -12.86
C SER A 399 7.60 19.51 -14.28
N SER A 400 8.22 20.68 -14.41
CA SER A 400 8.72 21.24 -15.67
C SER A 400 9.97 20.53 -16.21
N VAL A 401 10.78 19.93 -15.32
CA VAL A 401 12.01 19.20 -15.66
C VAL A 401 11.73 17.83 -16.30
N GLN A 402 10.48 17.34 -16.23
CA GLN A 402 10.05 16.00 -16.65
C GLN A 402 10.16 15.67 -18.17
N ARG A 403 10.80 16.52 -18.99
CA ARG A 403 10.80 16.39 -20.47
C ARG A 403 12.16 16.10 -21.13
N SER A 404 13.29 16.10 -20.42
CA SER A 404 14.63 16.04 -21.04
C SER A 404 15.54 14.91 -20.59
N VAL A 405 15.23 14.20 -19.51
CA VAL A 405 16.04 13.08 -18.99
C VAL A 405 15.29 11.77 -19.23
N ALA A 406 15.96 10.76 -19.79
CA ALA A 406 15.41 9.42 -19.88
C ALA A 406 15.21 8.86 -18.45
N MET A 407 13.96 8.72 -18.03
CA MET A 407 13.55 8.36 -16.67
C MET A 407 13.68 6.85 -16.37
N ASP A 408 14.68 6.20 -16.96
CA ASP A 408 14.82 4.74 -16.99
C ASP A 408 15.27 4.16 -15.63
N GLU A 409 15.84 5.00 -14.75
CA GLU A 409 16.22 4.64 -13.39
C GLU A 409 15.80 5.70 -12.37
N TYR A 410 14.50 5.73 -12.02
CA TYR A 410 14.14 6.15 -10.66
C TYR A 410 14.79 5.12 -9.72
N ASP A 411 15.86 5.53 -9.01
CA ASP A 411 16.65 4.64 -8.15
C ASP A 411 15.71 3.81 -7.28
N LEU A 412 15.80 2.49 -7.43
CA LEU A 412 14.91 1.52 -6.79
C LEU A 412 14.96 1.63 -5.25
N THR A 413 16.01 2.24 -4.70
CA THR A 413 16.08 2.60 -3.28
C THR A 413 15.13 3.73 -2.88
N TYR A 414 14.94 4.76 -3.73
CA TYR A 414 13.91 5.79 -3.53
C TYR A 414 12.51 5.21 -3.70
N MET A 415 12.28 4.37 -4.72
CA MET A 415 10.96 3.74 -4.90
C MET A 415 10.59 2.82 -3.71
N ARG A 416 11.55 2.04 -3.20
CA ARG A 416 11.35 1.24 -1.97
C ARG A 416 11.05 2.12 -0.76
N GLN A 417 11.70 3.28 -0.65
CA GLN A 417 11.45 4.25 0.41
C GLN A 417 10.04 4.85 0.29
N GLN A 418 9.61 5.23 -0.91
CA GLN A 418 8.28 5.74 -1.21
C GLN A 418 7.19 4.70 -0.87
N VAL A 419 7.36 3.43 -1.24
CA VAL A 419 6.39 2.36 -0.91
C VAL A 419 6.27 2.15 0.60
N TYR A 420 7.37 2.23 1.36
CA TYR A 420 7.33 2.21 2.83
C TYR A 420 6.55 3.39 3.40
N GLU A 421 6.82 4.61 2.94
CA GLU A 421 6.16 5.83 3.41
C GLU A 421 4.65 5.84 3.10
N MET A 422 4.26 5.40 1.90
CA MET A 422 2.85 5.22 1.53
C MET A 422 2.17 4.16 2.40
N PHE A 423 2.85 3.05 2.73
CA PHE A 423 2.32 2.00 3.60
C PHE A 423 2.13 2.50 5.04
N GLU A 424 3.08 3.24 5.60
CA GLU A 424 2.93 3.87 6.92
C GLU A 424 1.78 4.88 6.94
N ALA A 425 1.72 5.77 5.94
CA ALA A 425 0.64 6.75 5.81
C ALA A 425 -0.73 6.07 5.75
N TYR A 426 -0.86 5.03 4.92
CA TYR A 426 -2.11 4.29 4.76
C TYR A 426 -2.47 3.48 6.02
N SER A 427 -1.48 2.98 6.76
CA SER A 427 -1.71 2.28 8.03
C SER A 427 -2.32 3.21 9.10
N TYR A 428 -1.89 4.47 9.17
CA TYR A 428 -2.53 5.47 10.04
C TYR A 428 -3.94 5.85 9.59
N LEU A 429 -4.17 5.99 8.27
CA LEU A 429 -5.52 6.22 7.71
C LEU A 429 -6.47 5.05 8.04
N LEU A 430 -6.03 3.80 7.86
CA LEU A 430 -6.79 2.61 8.22
C LEU A 430 -7.12 2.55 9.72
N ARG A 431 -6.17 2.89 10.60
CA ARG A 431 -6.41 3.00 12.05
C ARG A 431 -7.43 4.09 12.40
N ALA A 432 -7.51 5.16 11.59
CA ALA A 432 -8.54 6.20 11.72
C ALA A 432 -9.90 5.82 11.08
N GLY A 433 -10.02 4.66 10.44
CA GLY A 433 -11.22 4.24 9.71
C GLY A 433 -11.33 4.81 8.28
N VAL A 434 -10.32 5.53 7.80
CA VAL A 434 -10.24 6.05 6.43
C VAL A 434 -9.64 4.98 5.51
N ARG A 435 -10.39 4.53 4.51
CA ARG A 435 -9.95 3.50 3.54
C ARG A 435 -10.15 3.97 2.11
N ASP A 436 -9.11 3.82 1.28
CA ASP A 436 -9.17 4.08 -0.15
C ASP A 436 -8.56 2.92 -0.95
N TYR A 437 -9.34 2.35 -1.86
CA TYR A 437 -8.95 1.18 -2.64
C TYR A 437 -7.87 1.45 -3.70
N ASP A 438 -7.82 2.67 -4.27
CA ASP A 438 -6.79 2.99 -5.27
C ASP A 438 -5.41 3.11 -4.59
N VAL A 439 -5.36 3.66 -3.37
CA VAL A 439 -4.16 3.71 -2.53
C VAL A 439 -3.68 2.31 -2.17
N GLU A 440 -4.58 1.46 -1.66
CA GLU A 440 -4.29 0.06 -1.32
C GLU A 440 -3.69 -0.70 -2.53
N CYS A 441 -4.30 -0.53 -3.71
CA CYS A 441 -3.80 -1.14 -4.94
C CYS A 441 -2.49 -0.51 -5.44
N ALA A 442 -2.28 0.80 -5.27
CA ALA A 442 -1.06 1.46 -5.72
C ALA A 442 0.17 0.98 -4.92
N ILE A 443 0.04 0.92 -3.60
CA ILE A 443 1.07 0.37 -2.69
C ILE A 443 1.41 -1.08 -3.09
N GLY A 444 0.39 -1.92 -3.27
CA GLY A 444 0.58 -3.33 -3.66
C GLY A 444 1.27 -3.50 -5.01
N ARG A 445 0.87 -2.74 -6.05
CA ARG A 445 1.56 -2.74 -7.35
C ARG A 445 3.03 -2.31 -7.22
N GLY A 446 3.32 -1.28 -6.41
CA GLY A 446 4.67 -0.81 -6.15
C GLY A 446 5.55 -1.86 -5.47
N ALA A 447 5.01 -2.53 -4.44
CA ALA A 447 5.70 -3.62 -3.74
C ALA A 447 5.98 -4.82 -4.66
N VAL A 448 5.05 -5.16 -5.55
CA VAL A 448 5.24 -6.21 -6.57
C VAL A 448 6.32 -5.83 -7.58
N TYR A 449 6.31 -4.59 -8.10
CA TYR A 449 7.32 -4.09 -9.03
C TYR A 449 8.75 -4.16 -8.47
N LEU A 450 8.91 -3.81 -7.20
CA LEU A 450 10.17 -3.89 -6.45
C LEU A 450 10.61 -5.34 -6.22
N SER A 451 9.67 -6.20 -5.83
CA SER A 451 9.92 -7.63 -5.60
C SER A 451 10.42 -8.33 -6.86
N MET A 452 9.85 -8.01 -8.04
CA MET A 452 10.31 -8.54 -9.33
C MET A 452 11.75 -8.13 -9.70
N ARG A 453 12.29 -7.09 -9.05
CA ARG A 453 13.67 -6.58 -9.24
C ARG A 453 14.62 -6.96 -8.10
N GLY A 454 14.19 -7.85 -7.20
CA GLY A 454 15.01 -8.31 -6.07
C GLY A 454 15.00 -7.40 -4.85
N PHE A 455 14.17 -6.35 -4.83
CA PHE A 455 14.01 -5.44 -3.70
C PHE A 455 12.80 -5.87 -2.85
N THR A 456 13.02 -6.84 -1.97
CA THR A 456 12.04 -7.25 -0.93
C THR A 456 12.52 -6.85 0.45
#